data_AF-A0A813MKP8-F1
#
_entry.id   AF-A0A813MKP8-F1
#
_cell.length_a   1.000
_cell.length_b   1.000
_cell.length_c   1.000
_cell.angle_alpha   90.00
_cell.angle_beta   90.00
_cell.angle_gamma   90.00
#
_symmetry.space_group_name_H-M   'P 1'
#
loop_
_entity.id
_entity.type
_entity.pdbx_description
1 polymer ?
#
loop_
_entity_poly.entity_id
_entity_poly.type
_entity_poly.pdbx_seq_one_letter_code
_entity_poly.pdbx_strand_id
1 'polypeptide(L)'
;MSCKTEKIETNEISFYVNGKLQKIKDEYPLYTSLGSYIRNVLKLTGTKVYCHEGGCGCCVVHATEFDSTTNQYKELSVNSVIFT
;
A
#
# COMPACT_ATOMS: atom_id res chain seq x y z
N MET A 1 26.62 -29.08 -20.06
CA MET A 1 26.02 -27.76 -20.36
C MET A 1 24.74 -27.65 -19.53
N SER A 2 24.84 -27.11 -18.32
CA SER A 2 23.67 -26.88 -17.46
C SER A 2 23.58 -25.38 -17.26
N CYS A 3 22.74 -24.73 -18.08
CA CYS A 3 22.35 -23.34 -17.86
C CYS A 3 21.29 -23.38 -16.75
N LYS A 4 21.70 -23.07 -15.52
CA LYS A 4 20.75 -22.88 -14.42
C LYS A 4 19.89 -21.68 -14.80
N THR A 5 18.59 -21.92 -14.98
CA THR A 5 17.61 -20.84 -15.10
C THR A 5 17.53 -20.13 -13.75
N GLU A 6 18.21 -18.99 -13.65
CA GLU A 6 18.04 -18.07 -12.53
C GLU A 6 16.60 -17.55 -12.54
N LYS A 7 15.88 -17.76 -11.44
CA LYS A 7 14.57 -17.14 -11.20
C LYS A 7 14.77 -15.64 -11.10
N ILE A 8 14.19 -14.89 -12.03
CA ILE A 8 14.04 -13.45 -11.92
C ILE A 8 13.03 -13.20 -10.79
N GLU A 9 13.48 -12.74 -9.63
CA GLU A 9 12.60 -12.25 -8.57
C GLU A 9 11.85 -11.03 -9.10
N THR A 10 10.57 -11.20 -9.41
CA THR A 10 9.68 -10.09 -9.70
C THR A 10 9.31 -9.44 -8.37
N ASN A 11 9.70 -8.18 -8.16
CA ASN A 11 9.27 -7.37 -7.01
C ASN A 11 7.78 -7.06 -7.16
N GLU A 12 6.92 -7.98 -6.72
CA GLU A 12 5.46 -7.81 -6.70
C GLU A 12 5.01 -7.51 -5.26
N ILE A 13 4.33 -6.38 -5.08
CA ILE A 13 3.70 -5.98 -3.83
C ILE A 13 2.22 -6.35 -3.92
N SER A 14 1.71 -7.04 -2.91
CA SER A 14 0.29 -7.42 -2.84
C SER A 14 -0.36 -7.00 -1.53
N PHE A 15 -1.51 -6.33 -1.61
CA PHE A 15 -2.30 -5.93 -0.45
C PHE A 15 -3.78 -5.81 -0.80
N TYR A 16 -4.64 -5.71 0.21
CA TYR A 16 -6.08 -5.56 0.01
C TYR A 16 -6.51 -4.11 0.22
N VAL A 17 -7.38 -3.62 -0.67
CA VAL A 17 -8.09 -2.34 -0.49
C VAL A 17 -9.58 -2.63 -0.54
N ASN A 18 -10.30 -2.38 0.55
CA ASN A 18 -11.74 -2.64 0.67
C ASN A 18 -12.13 -4.06 0.20
N GLY A 19 -11.34 -5.07 0.59
CA GLY A 19 -11.55 -6.48 0.23
C GLY A 19 -11.09 -6.87 -1.18
N LYS A 20 -10.61 -5.94 -2.01
CA LYS A 20 -10.09 -6.23 -3.36
C LYS A 20 -8.57 -6.34 -3.34
N LEU A 21 -8.06 -7.50 -3.78
CA LEU A 21 -6.63 -7.75 -3.92
C LEU A 21 -6.03 -6.83 -5.00
N GLN A 22 -5.01 -6.07 -4.61
CA GLN A 22 -4.17 -5.27 -5.49
C GLN A 22 -2.83 -5.98 -5.65
N LYS A 23 -2.37 -6.11 -6.89
CA LYS A 23 -1.06 -6.67 -7.22
C LYS A 23 -0.31 -5.61 -8.03
N ILE A 24 0.75 -5.10 -7.44
CA ILE A 24 1.53 -4.00 -8.00
C ILE A 24 2.92 -4.54 -8.33
N LYS A 25 3.37 -4.30 -9.56
CA LYS A 25 4.74 -4.56 -10.01
C LYS A 25 5.52 -3.25 -10.08
N ASP A 26 6.60 -3.19 -10.86
CA ASP A 26 7.40 -1.98 -11.08
C ASP A 26 6.70 -0.92 -11.97
N GLU A 27 5.39 -0.73 -11.81
CA GLU A 27 4.57 0.19 -12.61
C GLU A 27 4.54 1.61 -12.04
N TYR A 28 4.88 1.78 -10.75
CA TYR A 28 4.80 3.07 -10.05
C TYR A 28 6.13 3.42 -9.38
N PRO A 29 6.47 4.71 -9.25
CA PRO A 29 7.64 5.12 -8.51
C PRO A 29 7.56 4.71 -7.03
N LEU A 30 8.70 4.34 -6.42
CA LEU A 30 8.79 3.93 -5.01
C LEU A 30 8.29 5.00 -4.02
N TYR A 31 8.28 6.27 -4.41
CA TYR A 31 7.76 7.38 -3.60
C TYR A 31 6.24 7.59 -3.75
N THR A 32 5.53 6.69 -4.42
CA THR A 32 4.08 6.78 -4.58
C THR A 32 3.40 6.48 -3.25
N SER A 33 2.81 7.51 -2.63
CA SER A 33 2.07 7.32 -1.39
C SER A 33 0.76 6.55 -1.60
N LEU A 34 0.34 5.81 -0.57
CA LEU A 34 -0.92 5.05 -0.58
C LEU A 34 -2.12 5.94 -0.93
N GLY A 35 -2.16 7.17 -0.41
CA GLY A 35 -3.22 8.14 -0.71
C GLY A 35 -3.27 8.51 -2.18
N SER A 36 -2.11 8.64 -2.84
CA SER A 36 -2.04 8.92 -4.28
C SER A 36 -2.49 7.72 -5.09
N TYR A 37 -2.10 6.50 -4.69
CA TYR A 37 -2.54 5.27 -5.34
C TYR A 37 -4.06 5.08 -5.26
N ILE A 38 -4.64 5.16 -4.07
CA ILE A 38 -6.10 5.01 -3.85
C ILE A 38 -6.89 6.01 -4.69
N ARG A 39 -6.42 7.26 -4.77
CA ARG A 39 -7.15 8.35 -5.41
C ARG A 39 -6.97 8.38 -6.93
N ASN A 40 -5.73 8.23 -7.41
CA ASN A 40 -5.39 8.39 -8.82
C ASN A 40 -5.44 7.09 -9.61
N VAL A 41 -5.11 5.95 -8.99
CA VAL A 41 -5.13 4.63 -9.64
C VAL A 41 -6.47 3.95 -9.40
N LEU A 42 -6.86 3.74 -8.14
CA LEU A 42 -8.11 3.05 -7.80
C LEU A 42 -9.37 3.91 -7.97
N LYS A 43 -9.20 5.22 -8.22
CA LYS A 43 -10.29 6.20 -8.38
C LYS A 43 -11.24 6.30 -7.18
N LEU A 44 -10.77 5.93 -5.97
CA LEU A 44 -11.52 6.07 -4.73
C LEU A 44 -11.26 7.46 -4.13
N THR A 45 -12.09 8.44 -4.48
CA THR A 45 -11.85 9.86 -4.19
C THR A 45 -12.39 10.35 -2.84
N GLY A 46 -12.83 9.43 -1.98
CA GLY A 46 -13.29 9.70 -0.62
C GLY A 46 -12.17 10.28 0.25
N THR A 47 -11.05 9.56 0.36
CA THR A 47 -9.85 10.00 1.07
C THR A 47 -9.26 11.26 0.43
N LYS A 48 -9.02 12.29 1.24
CA LYS A 48 -8.51 13.58 0.77
C LYS A 48 -7.00 13.65 0.96
N VAL A 49 -6.31 14.26 0.00
CA VAL A 49 -4.87 14.50 0.03
C VAL A 49 -4.71 16.02 -0.05
N TYR A 50 -4.14 16.63 0.99
CA TYR A 50 -4.02 18.09 1.09
C TYR A 50 -2.68 18.54 1.69
N CYS A 51 -2.43 18.31 2.98
CA CYS A 51 -1.20 18.79 3.64
C CYS A 51 0.07 18.03 3.25
N HIS A 52 -0.06 16.82 2.68
CA HIS A 52 1.05 15.92 2.31
C HIS A 52 2.03 15.53 3.43
N GLU A 53 1.84 16.02 4.65
CA GLU A 53 2.71 15.77 5.82
C GLU A 53 2.02 14.93 6.91
N GLY A 54 0.71 14.68 6.78
CA GLY A 54 -0.07 13.89 7.75
C GLY A 54 -0.66 14.67 8.93
N GLY A 55 -0.46 15.99 9.01
CA GLY A 55 -0.97 16.83 10.11
C GLY A 55 -2.48 17.11 10.06
N CYS A 56 -3.11 17.12 8.87
CA CYS A 56 -4.53 17.48 8.72
C CYS A 56 -5.52 16.39 9.17
N GLY A 57 -5.11 15.11 9.24
CA GLY A 57 -6.00 13.96 9.43
C GLY A 57 -6.99 13.67 8.28
N CYS A 58 -7.03 14.51 7.24
CA CYS A 58 -7.94 14.40 6.09
C CYS A 58 -7.70 13.17 5.19
N CYS A 59 -6.55 12.52 5.37
CA CYS A 59 -6.10 11.32 4.65
C CYS A 59 -6.08 10.05 5.51
N VAL A 60 -6.73 10.05 6.69
CA VAL A 60 -6.71 8.87 7.57
C VAL A 60 -7.46 7.72 6.92
N VAL A 61 -6.85 6.53 6.94
CA VAL A 61 -7.43 5.26 6.49
C VAL A 61 -7.29 4.21 7.57
N HIS A 62 -8.19 3.22 7.55
CA HIS A 62 -8.11 2.05 8.40
C HIS A 62 -7.22 1.00 7.75
N ALA A 63 -6.21 0.53 8.48
CA ALA A 63 -5.28 -0.52 8.06
C ALA A 63 -5.33 -1.67 9.05
N THR A 64 -5.26 -2.89 8.52
CA THR A 64 -5.14 -4.12 9.30
C THR A 64 -3.83 -4.78 8.98
N GLU A 65 -2.99 -5.01 9.99
CA GLU A 65 -1.74 -5.74 9.85
C GLU A 65 -1.80 -7.04 10.66
N PHE A 66 -1.30 -8.13 10.08
CA PHE A 66 -1.17 -9.38 10.80
C PHE A 66 0.15 -9.42 11.56
N ASP A 67 0.09 -9.45 12.89
CA ASP A 67 1.27 -9.60 13.73
C ASP A 67 1.59 -11.08 13.95
N SER A 68 2.67 -11.55 13.35
CA SER A 68 3.13 -12.95 13.45
C SER A 68 3.55 -13.36 14.87
N THR A 69 3.87 -12.40 15.74
CA THR A 69 4.32 -12.66 17.11
C THR A 69 3.14 -12.96 18.04
N THR A 70 2.06 -12.19 17.90
CA THR A 70 0.85 -12.33 18.72
C THR A 70 -0.22 -13.19 18.05
N ASN A 71 -0.03 -13.51 16.75
CA ASN A 71 -0.96 -14.27 15.92
C ASN A 71 -2.35 -13.61 15.84
N GLN A 72 -2.39 -12.28 15.85
CA GLN A 72 -3.59 -11.46 15.86
C GLN A 72 -3.50 -10.35 14.80
N TYR A 73 -4.67 -9.88 14.35
CA TYR A 73 -4.78 -8.71 13.50
C TYR A 73 -4.77 -7.45 14.35
N LYS A 74 -3.87 -6.52 14.04
CA LYS A 74 -3.83 -5.19 14.62
C LYS A 74 -4.56 -4.21 13.70
N GLU A 75 -5.50 -3.48 14.27
CA GLU A 75 -6.21 -2.41 13.59
C GLU A 75 -5.54 -1.08 13.88
N LEU A 76 -5.20 -0.34 12.83
CA LEU A 76 -4.46 0.91 12.90
C LEU A 76 -5.17 1.99 12.08
N SER A 77 -5.15 3.21 12.60
CA SER A 77 -5.52 4.39 11.83
C SER A 77 -4.24 5.05 11.32
N VAL A 78 -4.06 5.10 10.00
CA VAL A 78 -2.81 5.57 9.38
C VAL A 78 -3.08 6.70 8.40
N ASN A 79 -2.13 7.65 8.32
CA ASN A 79 -2.19 8.74 7.36
C ASN A 79 -1.68 8.27 6.00
N SER A 80 -2.57 8.13 5.01
CA SER A 80 -2.21 7.54 3.71
C SER A 80 -1.18 8.35 2.90
N VAL A 81 -0.89 9.60 3.26
CA VAL A 81 0.06 10.46 2.56
C VAL A 81 1.52 10.26 2.97
N ILE A 82 1.77 9.76 4.19
CA ILE A 82 3.11 9.47 4.73
C ILE A 82 3.33 7.97 4.98
N PHE A 83 2.29 7.15 4.86
CA PHE A 83 2.39 5.71 4.98
C PHE A 83 3.04 5.15 3.71
N THR A 84 4.27 4.66 3.86
CA THR A 84 5.14 4.10 2.81
C THR A 84 5.64 2.75 3.26
#